data_AF-A0A5V7VT67-F1
#
_entry.id   AF-A0A5V7VT67-F1
#
_cell.length_a   1.000
_cell.length_b   1.000
_cell.length_c   1.000
_cell.angle_alpha   90.00
_cell.angle_beta   90.00
_cell.angle_gamma   90.00
#
_symmetry.space_group_name_H-M   'P 1'
#
loop_
_entity.id
_entity.type
_entity.pdbx_description
1 polymer ?
#
loop_
_entity_poly.entity_id
_entity_poly.type
_entity_poly.pdbx_seq_one_letter_code
_entity_poly.pdbx_strand_id
1 'polypeptide(L)'
;MNDNIVQNIAHKLFLARSDMLEHELTEQELSFLLKEKSEGYCLKGNKLIFSSYEDRDHYVVRHYFSEIDSDRTDAEKTIILTAVSIWKKSLRGDRSTAGLFLSLYEDKINVWQALLTSECSQYEATFLADQFIKHSRNIDINSLFHFFSTIYNKYNKYVGTFILLGERLANSPQKCHEIINRFYSD
;
A
#
# COMPACT_ATOMS: atom_id res chain seq x y z
N MET A 1 -7.88 -4.18 -22.48
CA MET A 1 -8.88 -3.88 -21.43
C MET A 1 -9.21 -5.17 -20.68
N ASN A 2 -8.17 -5.87 -20.20
CA ASN A 2 -8.23 -7.28 -19.77
C ASN A 2 -7.83 -7.48 -18.30
N ASP A 3 -7.07 -6.55 -17.74
CA ASP A 3 -6.69 -6.51 -16.32
C ASP A 3 -7.88 -6.38 -15.33
N ASN A 4 -9.12 -6.21 -15.80
CA ASN A 4 -10.25 -5.85 -14.93
C ASN A 4 -10.87 -7.04 -14.18
N ILE A 5 -10.89 -8.27 -14.74
CA ILE A 5 -11.62 -9.38 -14.09
C ILE A 5 -10.94 -9.81 -12.80
N VAL A 6 -9.63 -10.09 -12.85
CA VAL A 6 -8.86 -10.50 -11.66
C VAL A 6 -8.84 -9.39 -10.61
N GLN A 7 -8.69 -8.13 -11.03
CA GLN A 7 -8.75 -6.95 -10.16
C GLN A 7 -10.11 -6.84 -9.46
N ASN A 8 -11.22 -6.98 -10.18
CA ASN A 8 -12.56 -6.96 -9.61
C ASN A 8 -12.78 -8.11 -8.62
N ILE A 9 -12.29 -9.31 -8.92
CA ILE A 9 -12.38 -10.45 -8.00
C ILE A 9 -11.56 -10.17 -6.74
N ALA A 10 -10.32 -9.72 -6.87
CA ALA A 10 -9.46 -9.37 -5.74
C ALA A 10 -10.11 -8.30 -4.85
N HIS A 11 -10.64 -7.24 -5.46
CA HIS A 11 -11.35 -6.17 -4.77
C HIS A 11 -12.61 -6.65 -4.07
N LYS A 12 -13.42 -7.50 -4.71
CA LYS A 12 -14.59 -8.13 -4.06
C LYS A 12 -14.19 -8.92 -2.82
N LEU A 13 -13.15 -9.77 -2.92
CA LEU A 13 -12.64 -10.55 -1.79
C LEU A 13 -12.13 -9.64 -0.66
N PHE A 14 -11.41 -8.58 -1.02
CA PHE A 14 -10.93 -7.56 -0.09
C PHE A 14 -12.07 -6.86 0.66
N LEU A 15 -13.10 -6.41 -0.07
CA LEU A 15 -14.27 -5.74 0.52
C LEU A 15 -15.12 -6.68 1.40
N ALA A 16 -15.18 -7.97 1.04
CA ALA A 16 -15.85 -8.98 1.84
C ALA A 16 -15.16 -9.24 3.19
N ARG A 17 -13.95 -8.68 3.41
CA ARG A 17 -13.11 -8.92 4.60
C ARG A 17 -12.93 -10.41 4.86
N SER A 18 -12.83 -11.17 3.77
CA SER A 18 -12.68 -12.61 3.82
C SER A 18 -11.19 -12.95 3.86
N ASP A 19 -10.81 -13.89 4.74
CA ASP A 19 -9.50 -14.54 4.72
C ASP A 19 -9.38 -15.54 3.53
N MET A 20 -10.28 -15.44 2.55
CA MET A 20 -10.27 -16.27 1.36
C MET A 20 -9.36 -15.69 0.29
N LEU A 21 -8.47 -16.55 -0.21
CA LEU A 21 -7.69 -16.33 -1.43
C LEU A 21 -8.37 -16.94 -2.66
N GLU A 22 -9.54 -17.56 -2.49
CA GLU A 22 -10.27 -18.23 -3.57
C GLU A 22 -11.58 -17.54 -3.91
N HIS A 23 -11.93 -17.58 -5.18
CA HIS A 23 -13.20 -17.12 -5.72
C HIS A 23 -13.76 -18.15 -6.69
N GLU A 24 -15.04 -18.47 -6.53
CA GLU A 24 -15.77 -19.29 -7.50
C GLU A 24 -16.16 -18.43 -8.71
N LEU A 25 -15.73 -18.87 -9.88
CA LEU A 25 -15.89 -18.17 -11.14
C LEU A 25 -17.21 -18.56 -11.79
N THR A 26 -17.87 -17.56 -12.38
CA THR A 26 -18.91 -17.80 -13.39
C THR A 26 -18.30 -18.41 -14.65
N GLU A 27 -19.11 -19.10 -15.46
CA GLU A 27 -18.66 -19.64 -16.76
C GLU A 27 -18.07 -18.56 -17.66
N GLN A 28 -18.65 -17.35 -17.61
CA GLN A 28 -18.14 -16.19 -18.35
C GLN A 28 -16.75 -15.80 -17.87
N GLU A 29 -16.53 -15.59 -16.57
CA GLU A 29 -15.21 -15.22 -16.02
C GLU A 29 -14.16 -16.28 -16.32
N LEU A 30 -14.50 -17.57 -16.16
CA LEU A 30 -13.60 -18.68 -16.48
C LEU A 30 -13.18 -18.67 -17.96
N SER A 31 -14.12 -18.43 -18.88
CA SER A 31 -13.84 -18.40 -20.32
C SER A 31 -12.86 -17.29 -20.73
N PHE A 32 -12.87 -16.16 -20.01
CA PHE A 32 -11.94 -15.06 -20.22
C PHE A 32 -10.56 -15.38 -19.62
N LEU A 33 -10.52 -15.87 -18.39
CA LEU A 33 -9.28 -16.11 -17.66
C LEU A 33 -8.43 -17.25 -18.23
N LEU A 34 -9.05 -18.24 -18.89
CA LEU A 34 -8.34 -19.33 -19.57
C LEU A 34 -7.40 -18.84 -20.69
N LYS A 35 -7.56 -17.61 -21.17
CA LYS A 35 -6.77 -17.04 -22.26
C LYS A 35 -5.65 -16.11 -21.78
N GLU A 36 -5.56 -15.87 -20.47
CA GLU A 36 -4.64 -14.91 -19.89
C GLU A 36 -3.44 -15.58 -19.21
N LYS A 37 -2.31 -14.86 -19.20
CA LYS A 37 -1.13 -15.31 -18.46
C LYS A 37 -1.40 -15.05 -16.97
N SER A 38 -1.35 -16.10 -16.17
CA SER A 38 -1.55 -16.00 -14.73
C SER A 38 -0.24 -15.60 -14.03
N GLU A 39 -0.26 -14.49 -13.30
CA GLU A 39 0.82 -14.06 -12.39
C GLU A 39 0.21 -13.82 -11.00
N GLY A 40 0.77 -14.45 -9.96
CA GLY A 40 0.23 -14.33 -8.60
C GLY A 40 -1.08 -15.10 -8.32
N TYR A 41 -1.67 -15.78 -9.30
CA TYR A 41 -2.85 -16.65 -9.10
C TYR A 41 -2.81 -17.88 -10.00
N CYS A 42 -3.68 -18.86 -9.73
CA CYS A 42 -3.92 -20.00 -10.60
C CYS A 42 -5.41 -20.30 -10.75
N LEU A 43 -5.77 -21.06 -11.80
CA LEU A 43 -7.12 -21.57 -12.02
C LEU A 43 -7.18 -23.05 -11.66
N LYS A 44 -8.13 -23.46 -10.82
CA LYS A 44 -8.37 -24.86 -10.46
C LYS A 44 -9.86 -25.18 -10.54
N GLY A 45 -10.25 -25.93 -11.56
CA GLY A 45 -11.67 -26.15 -11.85
C GLY A 45 -12.36 -24.83 -12.20
N ASN A 46 -13.45 -24.52 -11.50
CA ASN A 46 -14.17 -23.25 -11.62
C ASN A 46 -13.70 -22.20 -10.60
N LYS A 47 -12.49 -22.31 -10.04
CA LYS A 47 -11.98 -21.35 -9.05
C LYS A 47 -10.77 -20.59 -9.56
N LEU A 48 -10.71 -19.30 -9.22
CA LEU A 48 -9.47 -18.52 -9.19
C LEU A 48 -8.92 -18.54 -7.77
N ILE A 49 -7.62 -18.85 -7.63
CA ILE A 49 -6.94 -18.93 -6.34
C ILE A 49 -5.69 -18.06 -6.38
N PHE A 50 -5.64 -17.01 -5.56
CA PHE A 50 -4.44 -16.20 -5.36
C PHE A 50 -3.38 -17.01 -4.59
N SER A 51 -2.11 -16.85 -4.98
CA SER A 51 -1.01 -17.62 -4.41
C SER A 51 -0.66 -17.16 -2.99
N SER A 52 -0.91 -15.89 -2.69
CA SER A 52 -0.75 -15.29 -1.37
C SER A 52 -1.68 -14.08 -1.19
N TYR A 53 -1.76 -13.56 0.04
CA TYR A 53 -2.43 -12.29 0.30
C TYR A 53 -1.75 -11.13 -0.43
N GLU A 54 -0.42 -11.12 -0.50
CA GLU A 54 0.35 -10.11 -1.20
C GLU A 54 0.03 -10.10 -2.71
N ASP A 55 -0.08 -11.28 -3.32
CA ASP A 55 -0.48 -11.40 -4.72
C ASP A 55 -1.91 -10.87 -4.93
N ARG A 56 -2.86 -11.21 -4.05
CA ARG A 56 -4.22 -10.66 -4.10
C ARG A 56 -4.18 -9.13 -3.98
N ASP A 57 -3.43 -8.62 -3.01
CA ASP A 57 -3.38 -7.20 -2.69
C ASP A 57 -2.76 -6.39 -3.83
N HIS A 58 -1.82 -6.96 -4.59
CA HIS A 58 -1.34 -6.37 -5.86
C HIS A 58 -2.48 -6.12 -6.86
N TYR A 59 -3.45 -7.02 -6.97
CA TYR A 59 -4.62 -6.81 -7.83
C TYR A 59 -5.62 -5.82 -7.21
N VAL A 60 -5.79 -5.82 -5.88
CA VAL A 60 -6.63 -4.84 -5.17
C VAL A 60 -6.13 -3.42 -5.43
N VAL A 61 -4.84 -3.16 -5.27
CA VAL A 61 -4.30 -1.81 -5.42
C VAL A 61 -4.36 -1.34 -6.88
N ARG A 62 -4.22 -2.25 -7.85
CA ARG A 62 -4.38 -1.92 -9.27
C ARG A 62 -5.82 -1.56 -9.62
N HIS A 63 -6.81 -2.22 -8.99
CA HIS A 63 -8.21 -1.84 -9.13
C HIS A 63 -8.40 -0.37 -8.74
N TYR A 64 -8.02 0.00 -7.50
CA TYR A 64 -8.11 1.39 -7.03
C TYR A 64 -7.30 2.37 -7.89
N PHE A 65 -6.11 1.97 -8.33
CA PHE A 65 -5.27 2.78 -9.21
C PHE A 65 -5.95 3.07 -10.55
N SER A 66 -6.66 2.09 -11.12
CA SER A 66 -7.37 2.24 -12.39
C SER A 66 -8.59 3.17 -12.33
N GLU A 67 -9.14 3.39 -11.13
CA GLU A 67 -10.30 4.24 -10.91
C GLU A 67 -9.93 5.71 -10.64
N ILE A 68 -8.67 6.00 -10.34
CA ILE A 68 -8.19 7.34 -9.99
C ILE A 68 -7.56 8.00 -11.20
N ASP A 69 -8.16 9.12 -11.62
CA ASP A 69 -7.56 10.04 -12.56
C ASP A 69 -6.49 10.89 -11.85
N SER A 70 -5.23 10.52 -12.03
CA SER A 70 -4.09 11.17 -11.36
C SER A 70 -3.77 12.57 -11.88
N ASP A 71 -4.37 12.98 -13.00
CA ASP A 71 -4.06 14.26 -13.65
C ASP A 71 -5.02 15.37 -13.18
N ARG A 72 -5.96 15.04 -12.30
CA ARG A 72 -6.86 16.00 -11.67
C ARG A 72 -6.15 16.86 -10.63
N THR A 73 -6.60 18.12 -10.51
CA THR A 73 -6.07 19.11 -9.56
C THR A 73 -6.11 18.66 -8.09
N ASP A 74 -7.02 17.75 -7.73
CA ASP A 74 -7.21 17.20 -6.39
C ASP A 74 -6.77 15.74 -6.25
N ALA A 75 -5.96 15.24 -7.19
CA ALA A 75 -5.50 13.86 -7.21
C ALA A 75 -4.79 13.45 -5.92
N GLU A 76 -3.88 14.28 -5.40
CA GLU A 76 -3.14 13.98 -4.16
C GLU A 76 -4.09 13.76 -2.96
N LYS A 77 -5.07 14.65 -2.78
CA LYS A 77 -6.08 14.49 -1.72
C LYS A 77 -6.87 13.20 -1.90
N THR A 78 -7.29 12.90 -3.13
CA THR A 78 -8.05 11.69 -3.47
C THR A 78 -7.24 10.41 -3.21
N ILE A 79 -5.95 10.41 -3.54
CA ILE A 79 -5.03 9.29 -3.29
C ILE A 79 -4.89 9.04 -1.79
N ILE A 80 -4.62 10.09 -0.99
CA ILE A 80 -4.49 9.93 0.46
C ILE A 80 -5.80 9.44 1.10
N LEU A 81 -6.95 10.01 0.71
CA LEU A 81 -8.25 9.55 1.22
C LEU A 81 -8.54 8.09 0.84
N THR A 82 -8.18 7.68 -0.36
CA THR A 82 -8.29 6.29 -0.80
C THR A 82 -7.39 5.37 0.03
N ALA A 83 -6.14 5.76 0.28
CA ALA A 83 -5.23 4.99 1.13
C ALA A 83 -5.78 4.82 2.57
N VAL A 84 -6.33 5.89 3.15
CA VAL A 84 -7.02 5.83 4.45
C VAL A 84 -8.21 4.86 4.41
N SER A 85 -9.00 4.90 3.33
CA SER A 85 -10.15 4.00 3.14
C SER A 85 -9.72 2.53 3.08
N ILE A 86 -8.69 2.22 2.28
CA ILE A 86 -8.08 0.89 2.19
C ILE A 86 -7.62 0.44 3.58
N TRP A 87 -6.86 1.27 4.28
CA TRP A 87 -6.37 0.97 5.62
C TRP A 87 -7.52 0.64 6.60
N LYS A 88 -8.58 1.47 6.62
CA LYS A 88 -9.77 1.24 7.46
C LYS A 88 -10.49 -0.06 7.11
N LYS A 89 -10.41 -0.54 5.86
CA LYS A 89 -10.95 -1.84 5.45
C LYS A 89 -10.07 -3.00 5.91
N SER A 90 -8.76 -2.82 5.96
CA SER A 90 -7.75 -3.84 6.34
C SER A 90 -7.52 -4.03 7.85
N LEU A 91 -8.22 -3.30 8.74
CA LEU A 91 -8.03 -3.29 10.22
C LEU A 91 -8.07 -4.66 10.95
N ARG A 92 -8.26 -5.79 10.25
CA ARG A 92 -8.34 -7.15 10.83
C ARG A 92 -7.19 -8.11 10.50
N GLY A 93 -6.10 -7.67 9.86
CA GLY A 93 -4.92 -8.55 9.72
C GLY A 93 -3.94 -8.17 8.63
N ASP A 94 -4.38 -7.42 7.62
CA ASP A 94 -3.53 -6.93 6.56
C ASP A 94 -2.95 -5.56 6.94
N ARG A 95 -1.62 -5.51 7.04
CA ARG A 95 -0.89 -4.35 7.54
C ARG A 95 -0.27 -3.50 6.44
N SER A 96 -0.42 -3.81 5.16
CA SER A 96 0.38 -3.08 4.16
C SER A 96 -0.26 -2.75 2.81
N THR A 97 -1.50 -3.17 2.53
CA THR A 97 -2.16 -2.84 1.24
C THR A 97 -2.30 -1.35 0.98
N ALA A 98 -2.58 -0.52 2.00
CA ALA A 98 -2.64 0.92 1.78
C ALA A 98 -1.26 1.51 1.44
N GLY A 99 -0.20 0.98 2.04
CA GLY A 99 1.18 1.32 1.68
C GLY A 99 1.56 0.89 0.26
N LEU A 100 1.15 -0.31 -0.13
CA LEU A 100 1.35 -0.83 -1.49
C LEU A 100 0.62 0.03 -2.53
N PHE A 101 -0.59 0.50 -2.19
CA PHE A 101 -1.33 1.44 -3.04
C PHE A 101 -0.59 2.77 -3.17
N LEU A 102 -0.08 3.33 -2.07
CA LEU A 102 0.70 4.58 -2.10
C LEU A 102 1.99 4.45 -2.90
N SER A 103 2.64 3.28 -2.92
CA SER A 103 3.87 3.08 -3.69
C SER A 103 3.67 3.12 -5.20
N LEU A 104 2.45 2.88 -5.70
CA LEU A 104 2.12 3.09 -7.12
C LEU A 104 2.20 4.56 -7.54
N TYR A 105 2.14 5.50 -6.59
CA TYR A 105 2.18 6.94 -6.83
C TYR A 105 3.51 7.58 -6.42
N GLU A 106 4.53 6.80 -6.04
CA GLU A 106 5.83 7.32 -5.57
C GLU A 106 6.52 8.22 -6.60
N ASP A 107 6.32 7.98 -7.89
CA ASP A 107 6.86 8.84 -8.97
C ASP A 107 5.97 10.06 -9.29
N LYS A 108 4.72 10.06 -8.81
CA LYS A 108 3.71 11.06 -9.18
C LYS A 108 3.50 12.11 -8.10
N ILE A 109 3.63 11.73 -6.83
CA ILE A 109 3.41 12.62 -5.68
C ILE A 109 4.51 12.44 -4.63
N ASN A 110 4.76 13.49 -3.85
CA ASN A 110 5.56 13.35 -2.63
C ASN A 110 4.67 12.82 -1.50
N VAL A 111 4.60 11.49 -1.35
CA VAL A 111 3.75 10.81 -0.35
C VAL A 111 4.02 11.31 1.07
N TRP A 112 5.28 11.54 1.45
CA TRP A 112 5.64 12.04 2.78
C TRP A 112 5.02 13.41 3.05
N GLN A 113 5.19 14.33 2.10
CA GLN A 113 4.62 15.67 2.21
C GLN A 113 3.09 15.62 2.22
N ALA A 114 2.50 14.83 1.33
CA ALA A 114 1.06 14.64 1.23
C ALA A 114 0.45 14.17 2.56
N LEU A 115 1.11 13.22 3.24
CA LEU A 115 0.68 12.75 4.56
C LEU A 115 0.78 13.86 5.63
N LEU A 116 1.82 14.70 5.60
CA LEU A 116 2.00 15.80 6.57
C LEU A 116 0.97 16.92 6.43
N THR A 117 0.56 17.21 5.19
CA THR A 117 -0.41 18.27 4.86
C THR A 117 -1.86 17.78 4.78
N SER A 118 -2.08 16.46 4.82
CA SER A 118 -3.41 15.87 4.83
C SER A 118 -4.18 16.20 6.12
N GLU A 119 -5.50 15.97 6.05
CA GLU A 119 -6.41 16.05 7.20
C GLU A 119 -6.34 14.78 8.09
N CYS A 120 -5.42 13.86 7.83
CA CYS A 120 -5.24 12.66 8.63
C CYS A 120 -4.85 12.99 10.08
N SER A 121 -5.33 12.19 11.02
CA SER A 121 -4.78 12.18 12.38
C SER A 121 -3.31 11.76 12.37
N GLN A 122 -2.57 12.10 13.42
CA GLN A 122 -1.17 11.69 13.59
C GLN A 122 -1.01 10.16 13.56
N TYR A 123 -2.01 9.43 14.06
CA TYR A 123 -2.02 7.97 14.00
C TYR A 123 -2.20 7.46 12.57
N GLU A 124 -3.19 7.98 11.83
CA GLU A 124 -3.40 7.64 10.42
C GLU A 124 -2.16 7.95 9.57
N ALA A 125 -1.59 9.14 9.72
CA ALA A 125 -0.44 9.58 8.95
C ALA A 125 0.80 8.71 9.22
N THR A 126 1.12 8.44 10.48
CA THR A 126 2.29 7.59 10.83
C THR A 126 2.09 6.14 10.45
N PHE A 127 0.86 5.60 10.57
CA PHE A 127 0.58 4.23 10.16
C PHE A 127 0.68 4.07 8.65
N LEU A 128 0.08 4.97 7.87
CA LEU A 128 0.21 4.95 6.41
C LEU A 128 1.66 5.14 5.95
N ALA A 129 2.42 6.00 6.63
CA ALA A 129 3.85 6.15 6.38
C ALA A 129 4.63 4.85 6.62
N ASP A 130 4.34 4.12 7.72
CA ASP A 130 4.96 2.81 8.01
C ASP A 130 4.58 1.76 6.95
N GLN A 131 3.33 1.75 6.48
CA GLN A 131 2.94 0.86 5.38
C GLN A 131 3.64 1.22 4.08
N PHE A 132 3.68 2.51 3.73
CA PHE A 132 4.28 2.99 2.50
C PHE A 132 5.78 2.68 2.45
N ILE A 133 6.50 2.92 3.54
CA ILE A 133 7.93 2.63 3.59
C ILE A 133 8.22 1.12 3.48
N LYS A 134 7.29 0.21 3.73
CA LYS A 134 7.51 -1.21 3.40
C LYS A 134 7.70 -1.43 1.89
N HIS A 135 6.97 -0.67 1.09
CA HIS A 135 6.78 -0.89 -0.35
C HIS A 135 7.45 0.16 -1.24
N SER A 136 7.94 1.27 -0.67
CA SER A 136 8.61 2.32 -1.44
C SER A 136 9.89 1.77 -2.08
N ARG A 137 10.29 2.29 -3.24
CA ARG A 137 11.49 1.78 -3.96
C ARG A 137 12.78 2.05 -3.19
N ASN A 138 12.84 3.18 -2.50
CA ASN A 138 14.01 3.59 -1.71
C ASN A 138 13.60 4.13 -0.34
N ILE A 139 14.50 3.98 0.63
CA ILE A 139 14.44 4.66 1.92
C ILE A 139 15.26 5.93 1.81
N ASP A 140 14.61 7.05 1.53
CA ASP A 140 15.21 8.38 1.66
C ASP A 140 15.21 8.80 3.12
N ILE A 141 16.41 8.76 3.71
CA ILE A 141 16.63 9.05 5.13
C ILE A 141 16.33 10.52 5.44
N ASN A 142 16.59 11.45 4.53
CA ASN A 142 16.31 12.86 4.79
C ASN A 142 14.80 13.12 4.86
N SER A 143 14.03 12.56 3.91
CA SER A 143 12.57 12.63 3.93
C SER A 143 12.00 11.95 5.18
N LEU A 144 12.54 10.80 5.58
CA LEU A 144 12.13 10.07 6.77
C LEU A 144 12.33 10.89 8.05
N PHE A 145 13.51 11.48 8.25
CA PHE A 145 13.80 12.34 9.41
C PHE A 145 12.96 13.62 9.40
N HIS A 146 12.78 14.24 8.23
CA HIS A 146 11.91 15.40 8.10
C HIS A 146 10.46 15.07 8.50
N PHE A 147 9.93 13.94 8.04
CA PHE A 147 8.60 13.47 8.41
C PHE A 147 8.49 13.23 9.92
N PHE A 148 9.42 12.48 10.52
CA PHE A 148 9.40 12.18 11.96
C PHE A 148 9.53 13.44 12.82
N SER A 149 10.47 14.32 12.51
CA SER A 149 10.64 15.58 13.25
C SER A 149 9.40 16.48 13.16
N THR A 150 8.77 16.54 11.99
CA THR A 150 7.55 17.33 11.78
C THR A 150 6.40 16.77 12.61
N ILE A 151 6.15 15.45 12.56
CA ILE A 151 5.11 14.80 13.36
C ILE A 151 5.39 14.97 14.86
N TYR A 152 6.61 14.71 15.31
CA TYR A 152 7.01 14.82 16.72
C TYR A 152 6.77 16.24 17.27
N ASN A 153 7.17 17.26 16.51
CA ASN A 153 7.00 18.65 16.93
C ASN A 153 5.53 19.12 16.85
N LYS A 154 4.82 18.75 15.77
CA LYS A 154 3.42 19.16 15.55
C LYS A 154 2.45 18.52 16.54
N TYR A 155 2.71 17.29 16.99
CA TYR A 155 1.79 16.49 17.80
C TYR A 155 2.33 16.14 19.18
N ASN A 156 2.94 17.12 19.86
CA ASN A 156 3.38 17.02 21.26
C ASN A 156 4.19 15.75 21.57
N LYS A 157 5.28 15.56 20.83
CA LYS A 157 6.23 14.45 20.99
C LYS A 157 5.65 13.07 20.66
N TYR A 158 4.62 13.01 19.81
CA TYR A 158 4.11 11.75 19.29
C TYR A 158 5.17 11.05 18.43
N VAL A 159 5.48 9.79 18.75
CA VAL A 159 6.58 9.04 18.11
C VAL A 159 6.08 8.10 17.01
N GLY A 160 4.78 7.77 16.98
CA GLY A 160 4.24 6.77 16.05
C GLY A 160 4.72 5.34 16.33
N THR A 161 4.28 4.40 15.49
CA THR A 161 4.73 3.00 15.50
C THR A 161 5.22 2.64 14.12
N PHE A 162 6.49 2.25 14.00
CA PHE A 162 7.15 1.97 12.72
C PHE A 162 7.70 0.54 12.65
N ILE A 163 6.79 -0.45 12.68
CA ILE A 163 7.17 -1.87 12.71
C ILE A 163 7.69 -2.29 11.33
N LEU A 164 7.03 -1.86 10.26
CA LEU A 164 7.37 -2.27 8.89
C LEU A 164 8.65 -1.60 8.40
N LEU A 165 8.96 -0.38 8.85
CA LEU A 165 10.29 0.20 8.70
C LEU A 165 11.36 -0.70 9.32
N GLY A 166 11.13 -1.21 10.53
CA GLY A 166 12.04 -2.12 11.21
C GLY A 166 12.27 -3.42 10.42
N GLU A 167 11.19 -4.04 9.93
CA GLU A 167 11.25 -5.22 9.06
C GLU A 167 12.08 -4.96 7.79
N ARG A 168 11.87 -3.79 7.16
CA ARG A 168 12.60 -3.42 5.94
C ARG A 168 14.09 -3.17 6.21
N LEU A 169 14.42 -2.51 7.32
CA LEU A 169 15.80 -2.22 7.73
C LEU A 169 16.56 -3.48 8.16
N ALA A 170 15.89 -4.49 8.71
CA ALA A 170 16.51 -5.76 9.09
C ALA A 170 17.27 -6.42 7.92
N ASN A 171 16.80 -6.21 6.70
CA ASN A 171 17.42 -6.72 5.48
C ASN A 171 18.32 -5.68 4.76
N SER A 172 18.53 -4.50 5.35
CA SER A 172 19.28 -3.39 4.73
C SER A 172 20.33 -2.77 5.68
N PRO A 173 21.41 -3.49 6.05
CA PRO A 173 22.40 -2.99 7.00
C PRO A 173 23.01 -1.64 6.63
N GLN A 174 23.25 -1.38 5.34
CA GLN A 174 23.80 -0.09 4.86
C GLN A 174 22.89 1.08 5.22
N LYS A 175 21.57 0.93 5.06
CA LYS A 175 20.59 1.96 5.44
C LYS A 175 20.55 2.19 6.94
N CYS A 176 20.73 1.14 7.75
CA CYS A 176 20.88 1.31 9.19
C CYS A 176 22.10 2.18 9.53
N HIS A 177 23.25 1.94 8.89
CA HIS A 177 24.45 2.75 9.10
C HIS A 177 24.25 4.20 8.66
N GLU A 178 23.60 4.45 7.52
CA GLU A 178 23.28 5.81 7.08
C GLU A 178 22.38 6.55 8.10
N ILE A 179 21.36 5.88 8.65
CA ILE A 179 20.49 6.45 9.69
C ILE A 179 21.29 6.77 10.96
N ILE A 180 22.10 5.83 11.43
CA ILE A 180 22.96 6.00 12.60
C ILE A 180 23.91 7.19 12.38
N ASN A 181 24.62 7.21 11.25
CA ASN A 181 25.53 8.30 10.90
C ASN A 181 24.80 9.64 10.87
N ARG A 182 23.57 9.69 10.33
CA ARG A 182 22.77 10.93 10.32
C ARG A 182 22.45 11.44 11.73
N PHE A 183 22.23 10.56 12.71
CA PHE A 183 22.04 10.96 14.11
C PHE A 183 23.30 11.53 14.76
N TYR A 184 24.48 11.08 14.34
CA TYR A 184 25.77 11.50 14.89
C TYR A 184 26.49 12.56 14.05
N SER A 185 25.94 12.93 12.90
CA SER A 185 26.43 14.00 12.04
C SER A 185 25.71 15.28 12.45
N ASP A 186 26.38 16.10 13.24
CA ASP A 186 25.94 17.44 13.71
C ASP A 186 25.29 18.28 12.59
#